data_AF-A0A098APQ3-F1
#
_entry.id   AF-A0A098APQ3-F1
#
_cell.length_a   1.000
_cell.length_b   1.000
_cell.length_c   1.000
_cell.angle_alpha   90.00
_cell.angle_beta   90.00
_cell.angle_gamma   90.00
#
_symmetry.space_group_name_H-M   'P 1'
#
loop_
_entity.id
_entity.type
_entity.pdbx_description
1 polymer ?
#
loop_
_entity_poly.entity_id
_entity_poly.type
_entity_poly.pdbx_seq_one_letter_code
_entity_poly.pdbx_strand_id
1 'polypeptide(L)'
;MTIQVTPLKQYLENIQVLAPDKTEKQVQELFKTIILENVNFNGNEEMLTYLSDKAPNFEKQHRSRNFIVEETETNNIIGFFSLSLKVVDISDLEKS
;
A
#
# COMPACT_ATOMS: atom_id res chain seq x y z
N MET A 1 -3.75 -15.24 15.89
CA MET A 1 -3.38 -14.26 14.86
C MET A 1 -4.31 -13.07 14.97
N THR A 2 -3.83 -11.99 15.57
CA THR A 2 -4.54 -10.71 15.61
C THR A 2 -4.04 -9.86 14.44
N ILE A 3 -4.96 -9.22 13.72
CA ILE A 3 -4.64 -8.45 12.52
C ILE A 3 -4.91 -6.98 12.80
N GLN A 4 -4.00 -6.12 12.39
CA GLN A 4 -4.20 -4.68 12.32
C GLN A 4 -4.23 -4.23 10.86
N VAL A 5 -5.02 -3.18 10.60
CA VAL A 5 -5.14 -2.57 9.28
C VAL A 5 -4.75 -1.11 9.41
N THR A 6 -3.67 -0.73 8.75
CA THR A 6 -3.08 0.60 8.84
C THR A 6 -3.24 1.30 7.49
N PRO A 7 -3.87 2.48 7.41
CA PRO A 7 -3.87 3.28 6.19
C PRO A 7 -2.43 3.54 5.72
N LEU A 8 -2.13 3.40 4.43
CA LEU A 8 -0.76 3.54 3.91
C LEU A 8 -0.18 4.92 4.25
N LYS A 9 -0.98 5.98 4.16
CA LYS A 9 -0.59 7.31 4.64
C LYS A 9 -0.07 7.30 6.08
N GLN A 10 -0.79 6.68 7.00
CA GLN A 10 -0.38 6.57 8.40
C GLN A 10 0.86 5.69 8.55
N TYR A 11 0.98 4.63 7.75
CA TYR A 11 2.17 3.77 7.73
C TYR A 11 3.43 4.55 7.33
N LEU A 12 3.36 5.38 6.29
CA LEU A 12 4.45 6.25 5.86
C LEU A 12 4.78 7.33 6.90
N GLU A 13 3.76 7.88 7.57
CA GLU A 13 3.95 8.82 8.69
C GLU A 13 4.70 8.16 9.85
N ASN A 14 4.40 6.90 10.18
CA ASN A 14 5.13 6.15 11.21
C ASN A 14 6.62 5.97 10.83
N ILE A 15 6.93 5.68 9.57
CA ILE A 15 8.34 5.64 9.09
C ILE A 15 9.00 7.00 9.25
N GLN A 16 8.30 8.09 8.89
CA GLN A 16 8.82 9.46 9.03
C GLN A 16 9.08 9.84 10.50
N VAL A 17 8.24 9.38 11.44
CA VAL A 17 8.45 9.58 12.88
C VAL A 17 9.69 8.83 13.39
N LEU A 18 9.92 7.62 12.89
CA LEU A 18 11.10 6.81 13.24
C LEU A 18 12.39 7.35 12.59
N ALA A 19 12.29 8.07 11.48
CA ALA A 19 13.40 8.66 10.76
C ALA A 19 13.14 10.15 10.44
N PRO A 20 13.13 11.03 11.45
CA PRO A 20 12.68 12.42 11.32
C PRO A 20 13.62 13.29 10.45
N ASP A 21 14.86 12.86 10.25
CA ASP A 21 15.86 13.51 9.41
C ASP A 21 15.66 13.24 7.91
N LYS A 22 14.80 12.29 7.55
CA LYS A 22 14.59 11.89 6.15
C LYS A 22 13.56 12.77 5.48
N THR A 23 13.86 13.13 4.24
CA THR A 23 12.89 13.74 3.32
C THR A 23 11.81 12.74 2.93
N GLU A 24 10.66 13.25 2.45
CA GLU A 24 9.56 12.41 1.97
C GLU A 24 10.02 11.39 0.91
N LYS A 25 10.91 11.79 -0.01
CA LYS A 25 11.45 10.89 -1.03
C LYS A 25 12.27 9.75 -0.40
N GLN A 26 13.07 10.06 0.62
CA GLN A 26 13.85 9.05 1.33
C GLN A 26 12.95 8.11 2.15
N VAL A 27 11.85 8.61 2.72
CA VAL A 27 10.83 7.77 3.38
C VAL A 27 10.17 6.83 2.37
N GLN A 28 9.87 7.30 1.15
CA GLN A 28 9.34 6.43 0.10
C GLN A 28 10.32 5.34 -0.34
N GLU A 29 11.60 5.66 -0.47
CA GLU A 29 12.63 4.66 -0.77
C GLU A 29 12.76 3.64 0.39
N LEU A 30 12.73 4.09 1.65
CA LEU A 30 12.71 3.18 2.80
C LEU A 30 11.51 2.25 2.78
N PHE A 31 10.32 2.81 2.53
CA PHE A 31 9.11 2.02 2.41
C PHE A 31 9.24 0.97 1.31
N LYS A 32 9.74 1.35 0.13
CA LYS A 32 10.03 0.43 -0.97
C LYS A 32 10.96 -0.69 -0.52
N THR A 33 12.07 -0.38 0.16
CA THR A 33 13.00 -1.38 0.70
C THR A 33 12.30 -2.32 1.69
N ILE A 34 11.52 -1.78 2.63
CA ILE A 34 10.77 -2.58 3.61
C ILE A 34 9.86 -3.59 2.90
N ILE A 35 9.11 -3.14 1.89
CA ILE A 35 8.20 -4.00 1.13
C ILE A 35 8.99 -5.09 0.38
N LEU A 36 10.04 -4.74 -0.34
CA LEU A 36 10.80 -5.70 -1.15
C LEU A 36 11.55 -6.74 -0.31
N GLU A 37 11.97 -6.39 0.91
CA GLU A 37 12.72 -7.29 1.79
C GLU A 37 11.82 -8.16 2.68
N ASN A 38 10.65 -7.65 3.11
CA ASN A 38 9.85 -8.28 4.16
C ASN A 38 8.52 -8.86 3.66
N VAL A 39 8.15 -8.60 2.41
CA VAL A 39 6.86 -9.02 1.86
C VAL A 39 7.04 -10.01 0.73
N ASN A 40 6.40 -11.18 0.87
CA ASN A 40 6.35 -12.18 -0.19
C ASN A 40 4.88 -12.51 -0.51
N PHE A 41 4.41 -12.07 -1.67
CA PHE A 41 3.09 -12.42 -2.19
C PHE A 41 3.10 -13.71 -3.02
N ASN A 42 3.81 -14.73 -2.55
CA ASN A 42 3.96 -16.03 -3.23
C ASN A 42 4.35 -15.89 -4.71
N GLY A 43 5.29 -14.98 -5.01
CA GLY A 43 5.74 -14.71 -6.38
C GLY A 43 4.85 -13.76 -7.20
N ASN A 44 3.82 -13.14 -6.63
CA ASN A 44 3.05 -12.09 -7.30
C ASN A 44 3.83 -10.76 -7.35
N GLU A 45 4.72 -10.65 -8.33
CA GLU A 45 5.57 -9.48 -8.55
C GLU A 45 4.77 -8.21 -8.87
N GLU A 46 3.62 -8.33 -9.54
CA GLU A 46 2.77 -7.19 -9.87
C GLU A 46 2.20 -6.53 -8.62
N MET A 47 1.73 -7.35 -7.68
CA MET A 47 1.20 -6.91 -6.40
C MET A 47 2.30 -6.28 -5.53
N LEU A 48 3.50 -6.89 -5.53
CA LEU A 48 4.67 -6.35 -4.83
C LEU A 48 5.10 -4.99 -5.41
N THR A 49 5.21 -4.90 -6.74
CA THR A 49 5.56 -3.67 -7.47
C THR A 49 4.50 -2.59 -7.29
N TYR A 50 3.22 -2.97 -7.30
CA TYR A 50 2.15 -2.02 -7.03
C TYR A 50 2.31 -1.42 -5.64
N LEU A 51 2.50 -2.26 -4.62
CA LEU A 51 2.61 -1.81 -3.24
C LEU A 51 3.83 -0.91 -3.06
N SER A 52 5.01 -1.35 -3.52
CA SER A 52 6.28 -0.65 -3.28
C SER A 52 6.37 0.67 -4.04
N ASP A 53 5.88 0.73 -5.28
CA ASP A 53 6.17 1.85 -6.20
C ASP A 53 4.94 2.70 -6.53
N LYS A 54 3.76 2.07 -6.72
CA LYS A 54 2.58 2.76 -7.25
C LYS A 54 1.67 3.28 -6.15
N ALA A 55 1.44 2.49 -5.10
CA ALA A 55 0.48 2.77 -4.05
C ALA A 55 0.73 4.13 -3.35
N PRO A 56 1.96 4.51 -2.96
CA PRO A 56 2.21 5.82 -2.35
C PRO A 56 1.85 6.99 -3.27
N ASN A 57 2.20 6.88 -4.56
CA ASN A 57 1.90 7.92 -5.53
C ASN A 57 0.39 8.00 -5.83
N PHE A 58 -0.30 6.86 -5.89
CA PHE A 58 -1.74 6.83 -6.13
C PHE A 58 -2.54 7.44 -4.97
N GLU A 59 -2.08 7.26 -3.71
CA GLU A 59 -2.68 7.95 -2.56
C GLU A 59 -2.49 9.47 -2.64
N LYS A 60 -1.29 9.94 -3.00
CA LYS A 60 -1.01 11.37 -3.20
C LYS A 60 -1.88 12.00 -4.28
N GLN A 61 -2.14 11.25 -5.35
CA GLN A 61 -2.98 11.68 -6.46
C GLN A 61 -4.49 11.47 -6.20
N HIS A 62 -4.88 11.03 -5.00
CA HIS A 62 -6.27 10.72 -4.65
C HIS A 62 -6.94 9.68 -5.57
N ARG A 63 -6.15 8.84 -6.23
CA ARG A 63 -6.63 7.80 -7.15
C ARG A 63 -7.10 6.56 -6.40
N SER A 64 -6.49 6.29 -5.24
CA SER A 64 -6.84 5.17 -4.38
C SER A 64 -6.57 5.49 -2.91
N ARG A 65 -7.16 4.68 -2.03
CA ARG A 65 -6.78 4.54 -0.62
C ARG A 65 -6.24 3.13 -0.42
N ASN A 66 -5.04 3.04 0.12
CA ASN A 66 -4.33 1.78 0.32
C ASN A 66 -4.23 1.48 1.81
N PHE A 67 -4.32 0.22 2.18
CA PHE A 67 -4.29 -0.23 3.56
C PHE A 67 -3.34 -1.39 3.69
N ILE A 68 -2.37 -1.27 4.60
CA ILE A 68 -1.43 -2.32 4.95
C ILE A 68 -2.10 -3.22 5.99
N VAL A 69 -1.99 -4.52 5.79
CA VAL A 69 -2.51 -5.53 6.72
C VAL A 69 -1.31 -6.18 7.40
N GLU A 70 -1.26 -6.08 8.72
CA GLU A 70 -0.13 -6.55 9.51
C GLU A 70 -0.60 -7.51 10.61
N GLU A 71 0.21 -8.50 10.94
CA GLU A 71 0.03 -9.29 12.16
C GLU A 71 0.48 -8.48 13.38
N THR A 72 -0.41 -8.29 14.35
CA THR A 72 -0.18 -7.38 15.50
C THR A 72 1.00 -7.78 16.38
N GLU A 73 1.31 -9.07 16.49
CA GLU A 73 2.35 -9.57 17.40
C GLU A 73 3.77 -9.43 16.80
N THR A 74 3.89 -9.51 15.48
CA THR A 74 5.17 -9.52 14.76
C THR A 74 5.40 -8.27 13.94
N ASN A 75 4.35 -7.46 13.70
CA ASN A 75 4.31 -6.38 12.71
C ASN A 75 4.67 -6.85 11.30
N ASN A 76 4.53 -8.14 11.00
CA ASN A 76 4.75 -8.66 9.67
C ASN A 76 3.62 -8.21 8.75
N ILE A 77 3.97 -7.63 7.61
CA ILE A 77 3.02 -7.30 6.56
C ILE A 77 2.57 -8.60 5.90
N ILE A 78 1.30 -8.96 6.08
CA ILE A 78 0.70 -10.17 5.53
C ILE A 78 -0.10 -9.90 4.24
N GLY A 79 -0.36 -8.63 3.95
CA GLY A 79 -1.17 -8.24 2.81
C GLY A 79 -1.35 -6.73 2.70
N PHE A 80 -2.02 -6.32 1.63
CA PHE A 80 -2.62 -5.01 1.53
C PHE A 80 -3.89 -5.09 0.69
N PHE A 81 -4.72 -4.06 0.76
CA PHE A 81 -5.79 -3.86 -0.21
C PHE A 81 -5.89 -2.40 -0.60
N SER A 82 -6.48 -2.16 -1.77
CA SER A 82 -6.67 -0.84 -2.35
C SER A 82 -8.14 -0.60 -2.66
N LEU A 83 -8.64 0.57 -2.26
CA LEU A 83 -9.97 1.05 -2.59
C LEU A 83 -9.84 2.19 -3.60
N SER A 84 -10.48 2.04 -4.75
CA SER A 84 -10.54 3.05 -5.81
C SER A 84 -11.98 3.21 -6.29
N LEU A 85 -12.40 4.44 -6.55
CA LEU A 85 -13.70 4.70 -7.16
C LEU A 85 -13.55 4.68 -8.69
N LYS A 86 -14.34 3.85 -9.37
CA LYS A 86 -14.42 3.81 -10.82
C LYS A 86 -15.88 3.95 -11.25
N VAL A 87 -16.18 4.98 -12.04
CA VAL A 87 -17.47 5.10 -12.73
C VAL A 87 -17.34 4.32 -14.04
N VAL A 88 -18.27 3.39 -14.27
CA VAL A 88 -18.33 2.60 -15.49
C VAL A 88 -19.61 2.98 -16.22
N ASP A 89 -19.47 3.36 -17.49
CA ASP A 89 -20.63 3.52 -18.36
C ASP A 89 -21.17 2.13 -18.71
N ILE A 90 -22.46 1.91 -18.40
CA ILE A 90 -23.16 0.66 -18.65
C ILE A 90 -24.11 0.77 -19.86
N SER A 91 -24.09 1.90 -20.57
CA SER A 91 -24.95 2.13 -21.74
C SER A 91 -24.70 1.12 -22.86
N ASP A 92 -23.47 0.61 -22.95
CA ASP A 92 -23.04 -0.39 -23.94
C ASP A 92 -23.11 -1.84 -23.44
N LEU A 93 -23.57 -2.09 -22.21
CA LEU A 93 -23.80 -3.47 -21.75
C LEU A 93 -25.04 -4.01 -22.46
N GLU A 94 -24.87 -5.08 -23.25
CA GLU A 94 -25.98 -5.77 -23.92
C GLU A 94 -27.10 -6.05 -22.92
N LYS A 95 -28.30 -5.56 -23.24
CA LYS A 95 -29.50 -5.90 -22.47
C LYS A 95 -29.81 -7.36 -22.77
N SER A 96 -29.66 -8.21 -21.74
CA SER A 96 -30.09 -9.61 -21.74
C SER A 96 -31.57 -9.75 -22.11
#